data_AF-A0A085WEZ4-F1
#
_entry.id   AF-A0A085WEZ4-F1
#
_cell.length_a   1.000
_cell.length_b   1.000
_cell.length_c   1.000
_cell.angle_alpha   90.00
_cell.angle_beta   90.00
_cell.angle_gamma   90.00
#
_symmetry.space_group_name_H-M   'P 1'
#
loop_
_entity.id
_entity.type
_entity.pdbx_description
1 polymer ?
#
loop_
_entity_poly.entity_id
_entity_poly.type
_entity_poly.pdbx_seq_one_letter_code
_entity_poly.pdbx_strand_id
1 'polypeptide(L)'
;MISPAPLWALVPGGQGVPLAKVGGEPEPVGPLRWPACRSCGTPMRFLFQLPQVPGKVELSPFAAVYVFQCENPDTVCYRSMPDEGANAVVPVRAGEPKVEGERPKGVAYHPWTLGFAPATEDTAALSVDVNEATSEQLQALDRASEEAPESKVGGVAVWLNGEALVPCCGEPARFVAQLSAMPFGLDFGDNGRGYVFRCQRQPEHFLFMSQGA
;
A
#
# COMPACT_ATOMS: atom_id res chain seq x y z
N MET A 1 22.15 -9.26 16.72
CA MET A 1 20.84 -8.58 16.84
C MET A 1 20.63 -7.78 15.58
N ILE A 2 19.75 -8.22 14.69
CA ILE A 2 19.36 -7.44 13.52
C ILE A 2 18.46 -6.33 14.06
N SER A 3 18.88 -5.07 13.94
CA SER A 3 18.03 -3.94 14.33
C SER A 3 16.74 -4.05 13.51
N PRO A 4 15.54 -4.04 14.13
CA PRO A 4 14.30 -4.13 13.38
C PRO A 4 14.27 -2.98 12.37
N ALA A 5 13.87 -3.28 11.12
CA ALA A 5 13.67 -2.26 10.12
C ALA A 5 12.70 -1.22 10.69
N PRO A 6 12.97 0.09 10.50
CA PRO A 6 12.17 1.13 11.13
C PRO A 6 10.71 1.02 10.66
N LEU A 7 9.79 1.05 11.63
CA LEU A 7 8.34 1.05 11.44
C LEU A 7 7.79 2.44 11.79
N TRP A 8 6.89 2.96 10.96
CA TRP A 8 6.24 4.24 11.20
C TRP A 8 4.74 4.16 10.90
N ALA A 9 3.93 4.67 11.83
CA ALA A 9 2.50 4.85 11.60
C ALA A 9 2.27 6.05 10.67
N LEU A 10 1.33 5.89 9.73
CA LEU A 10 0.85 6.94 8.85
C LEU A 10 -0.36 7.63 9.52
N VAL A 11 -0.19 8.90 9.89
CA VAL A 11 -1.22 9.66 10.63
C VAL A 11 -1.85 10.75 9.77
N PRO A 12 -3.20 10.81 9.64
CA PRO A 12 -3.88 11.87 8.92
C PRO A 12 -3.58 13.26 9.50
N GLY A 13 -3.38 14.26 8.64
CA GLY A 13 -3.13 15.64 9.06
C GLY A 13 -1.77 15.87 9.75
N GLY A 14 -0.93 14.83 9.84
CA GLY A 14 0.42 14.95 10.40
C GLY A 14 1.32 15.84 9.53
N GLN A 15 2.23 16.56 10.18
CA GLN A 15 3.23 17.38 9.50
C GLN A 15 4.52 16.58 9.23
N GLY A 16 5.36 17.09 8.32
CA GLY A 16 6.76 16.65 8.20
C GLY A 16 7.04 15.54 7.19
N VAL A 17 6.09 15.18 6.32
CA VAL A 17 6.35 14.27 5.19
C VAL A 17 5.86 14.91 3.90
N PRO A 18 6.73 15.67 3.20
CA PRO A 18 6.36 16.27 1.93
C PRO A 18 5.83 15.20 0.98
N LEU A 19 4.63 15.42 0.43
CA LEU A 19 4.03 14.60 -0.62
C LEU A 19 3.53 13.20 -0.18
N ALA A 20 3.52 12.84 1.11
CA ALA A 20 2.76 11.66 1.54
C ALA A 20 1.28 12.04 1.70
N LYS A 21 0.40 11.42 0.90
CA LYS A 21 -1.03 11.76 0.93
C LYS A 21 -1.93 10.66 0.39
N VAL A 22 -3.20 10.74 0.77
CA VAL A 22 -4.32 9.95 0.25
C VAL A 22 -5.25 10.86 -0.54
N GLY A 23 -5.82 10.39 -1.64
CA GLY A 23 -6.82 11.10 -2.44
C GLY A 23 -6.33 12.38 -3.13
N GLY A 24 -7.28 13.10 -3.73
CA GLY A 24 -7.02 14.24 -4.62
C GLY A 24 -6.39 13.84 -5.96
N GLU A 25 -5.73 14.80 -6.60
CA GLU A 25 -4.88 14.54 -7.78
C GLU A 25 -3.46 14.18 -7.31
N PRO A 26 -2.73 13.26 -7.97
CA PRO A 26 -1.35 12.99 -7.62
C PRO A 26 -0.46 14.24 -7.77
N GLU A 27 0.54 14.37 -6.89
CA GLU A 27 1.59 15.37 -6.96
C GLU A 27 2.91 14.68 -7.39
N PRO A 28 3.18 14.60 -8.70
CA PRO A 28 4.31 13.87 -9.24
C PRO A 28 5.66 14.51 -8.90
N VAL A 29 6.64 13.71 -8.49
CA VAL A 29 8.05 14.13 -8.31
C VAL A 29 8.91 13.93 -9.58
N GLY A 30 8.28 13.55 -10.68
CA GLY A 30 8.88 13.25 -11.98
C GLY A 30 7.80 12.80 -12.97
N PRO A 31 8.16 12.20 -14.11
CA PRO A 31 7.17 11.73 -15.08
C PRO A 31 6.30 10.60 -14.52
N LEU A 32 4.99 10.84 -14.44
CA LEU A 32 3.97 9.89 -14.00
C LEU A 32 3.04 9.57 -15.18
N ARG A 33 3.04 8.31 -15.62
CA ARG A 33 2.08 7.81 -16.60
C ARG A 33 0.89 7.20 -15.87
N TRP A 34 -0.30 7.68 -16.18
CA TRP A 34 -1.54 7.22 -15.60
C TRP A 34 -1.81 5.77 -16.04
N PRO A 35 -2.01 4.83 -15.10
CA PRO A 35 -2.22 3.44 -15.45
C PRO A 35 -3.66 3.19 -15.89
N ALA A 36 -3.82 2.27 -16.85
CA ALA A 36 -5.09 1.68 -17.22
C ALA A 36 -5.21 0.28 -16.62
N CYS A 37 -6.44 -0.12 -16.27
CA CYS A 37 -6.76 -1.49 -15.86
C CYS A 37 -6.39 -2.48 -16.96
N ARG A 38 -5.59 -3.51 -16.65
CA ARG A 38 -5.27 -4.54 -17.64
C ARG A 38 -6.48 -5.43 -17.97
N SER A 39 -7.46 -5.50 -17.07
CA SER A 39 -8.66 -6.33 -17.24
C SER A 39 -9.71 -5.67 -18.12
N CYS A 40 -9.98 -4.37 -17.95
CA CYS A 40 -11.05 -3.66 -18.67
C CYS A 40 -10.60 -2.44 -19.49
N GLY A 41 -9.32 -2.07 -19.44
CA GLY A 41 -8.73 -0.98 -20.21
C GLY A 41 -9.04 0.43 -19.71
N THR A 42 -9.90 0.61 -18.71
CA THR A 42 -10.25 1.94 -18.20
C THR A 42 -9.13 2.54 -17.35
N PRO A 43 -8.93 3.87 -17.37
CA PRO A 43 -7.98 4.53 -16.48
C PRO A 43 -8.33 4.30 -15.01
N MET A 44 -7.34 3.97 -14.18
CA MET A 44 -7.55 3.63 -12.76
C MET A 44 -7.71 4.88 -11.89
N ARG A 45 -8.35 4.75 -10.72
CA ARG A 45 -8.45 5.81 -9.70
C ARG A 45 -7.14 5.91 -8.92
N PHE A 46 -6.65 7.14 -8.72
CA PHE A 46 -5.56 7.41 -7.79
C PHE A 46 -6.03 7.25 -6.34
N LEU A 47 -5.28 6.48 -5.55
CA LEU A 47 -5.60 6.20 -4.15
C LEU A 47 -4.71 7.01 -3.21
N PHE A 48 -3.40 6.83 -3.31
CA PHE A 48 -2.43 7.50 -2.44
C PHE A 48 -1.03 7.50 -3.07
N GLN A 49 -0.15 8.32 -2.50
CA GLN A 49 1.26 8.37 -2.87
C GLN A 49 2.15 8.34 -1.64
N LEU A 50 3.31 7.69 -1.77
CA LEU A 50 4.33 7.62 -0.73
C LEU A 50 5.67 8.09 -1.31
N PRO A 51 6.31 9.11 -0.74
CA PRO A 51 7.63 9.56 -1.14
C PRO A 51 8.72 8.63 -0.58
N GLN A 52 9.88 8.62 -1.22
CA GLN A 52 11.12 8.12 -0.64
C GLN A 52 11.50 9.01 0.55
N VAL A 53 11.68 8.39 1.72
CA VAL A 53 12.10 9.11 2.93
C VAL A 53 13.19 8.29 3.60
N PRO A 54 14.47 8.68 3.47
CA PRO A 54 15.59 7.91 4.01
C PRO A 54 15.39 7.54 5.48
N GLY A 55 15.54 6.25 5.80
CA GLY A 55 15.36 5.72 7.15
C GLY A 55 13.90 5.54 7.59
N LYS A 56 12.93 5.80 6.71
CA LYS A 56 11.50 5.58 6.98
C LYS A 56 10.80 4.80 5.88
N VAL A 57 10.96 5.22 4.62
CA VAL A 57 10.33 4.64 3.44
C VAL A 57 11.43 4.39 2.41
N GLU A 58 11.68 3.11 2.10
CA GLU A 58 12.80 2.66 1.25
C GLU A 58 12.33 2.17 -0.14
N LEU A 59 12.23 3.12 -1.05
CA LEU A 59 11.84 3.03 -2.45
C LEU A 59 13.02 3.25 -3.40
N SER A 60 14.22 3.54 -2.91
CA SER A 60 15.40 3.76 -3.76
C SER A 60 15.51 2.67 -4.84
N PRO A 61 15.72 3.03 -6.12
CA PRO A 61 16.14 4.35 -6.60
C PRO A 61 14.99 5.28 -7.04
N PHE A 62 13.75 4.99 -6.64
CA PHE A 62 12.59 5.82 -6.92
C PHE A 62 12.45 6.93 -5.87
N ALA A 63 11.88 8.05 -6.29
CA ALA A 63 11.61 9.21 -5.44
C ALA A 63 10.20 9.15 -4.82
N ALA A 64 9.27 8.43 -5.44
CA ALA A 64 7.95 8.14 -4.89
C ALA A 64 7.30 6.93 -5.58
N VAL A 65 6.26 6.38 -4.95
CA VAL A 65 5.30 5.47 -5.57
C VAL A 65 3.91 6.09 -5.55
N TYR A 66 3.15 5.87 -6.61
CA TYR A 66 1.76 6.29 -6.76
C TYR A 66 0.89 5.06 -6.93
N VAL A 67 -0.15 4.93 -6.10
CA VAL A 67 -0.98 3.72 -6.04
C VAL A 67 -2.33 4.01 -6.66
N PHE A 68 -2.78 3.10 -7.53
CA PHE A 68 -4.00 3.20 -8.29
C PHE A 68 -4.79 1.89 -8.25
N GLN A 69 -6.10 2.00 -8.40
CA GLN A 69 -7.01 0.86 -8.45
C GLN A 69 -8.15 1.10 -9.46
N CYS A 70 -8.56 0.04 -10.14
CA CYS A 70 -9.71 0.05 -11.02
C CYS A 70 -10.99 0.15 -10.20
N GLU A 71 -11.86 1.10 -10.54
CA GLU A 71 -13.18 1.29 -9.92
C GLU A 71 -14.30 1.27 -10.97
N ASN A 72 -14.08 0.58 -12.09
CA ASN A 72 -15.09 0.46 -13.13
C ASN A 72 -16.28 -0.36 -12.62
N PRO A 73 -17.48 0.24 -12.43
CA PRO A 73 -18.63 -0.46 -11.88
C PRO A 73 -19.26 -1.44 -12.90
N ASP A 74 -18.94 -1.30 -14.19
CA ASP A 74 -19.55 -2.07 -15.27
C ASP A 74 -18.87 -3.42 -15.49
N THR A 75 -17.78 -3.72 -14.77
CA THR A 75 -16.98 -4.93 -14.95
C THR A 75 -16.48 -5.49 -13.63
N VAL A 76 -16.31 -6.81 -13.54
CA VAL A 76 -15.65 -7.44 -12.40
C VAL A 76 -14.14 -7.38 -12.63
N CYS A 77 -13.45 -6.45 -11.96
CA CYS A 77 -11.99 -6.37 -11.92
C CYS A 77 -11.50 -6.88 -10.56
N TYR A 78 -10.64 -7.90 -10.53
CA TYR A 78 -10.19 -8.55 -9.29
C TYR A 78 -9.18 -7.71 -8.52
N ARG A 79 -9.69 -6.82 -7.67
CA ARG A 79 -8.92 -5.89 -6.82
C ARG A 79 -8.20 -6.56 -5.64
N SER A 80 -8.69 -7.72 -5.21
CA SER A 80 -8.09 -8.49 -4.11
C SER A 80 -6.84 -9.24 -4.51
N MET A 81 -6.53 -9.33 -5.81
CA MET A 81 -5.34 -10.00 -6.32
C MET A 81 -4.31 -8.96 -6.82
N PRO A 82 -3.03 -9.10 -6.46
CA PRO A 82 -2.00 -8.14 -6.83
C PRO A 82 -1.64 -8.14 -8.33
N ASP A 83 -1.85 -9.24 -9.04
CA ASP A 83 -1.36 -9.49 -10.39
C ASP A 83 -2.46 -9.62 -11.47
N GLU A 84 -3.73 -9.72 -11.09
CA GLU A 84 -4.90 -9.76 -11.99
C GLU A 84 -5.15 -8.45 -12.76
N GLY A 85 -4.40 -7.38 -12.44
CA GLY A 85 -4.32 -6.17 -13.27
C GLY A 85 -5.37 -5.10 -13.00
N ALA A 86 -6.18 -5.27 -11.95
CA ALA A 86 -7.08 -4.26 -11.42
C ALA A 86 -6.37 -3.22 -10.52
N ASN A 87 -5.10 -3.44 -10.20
CA ASN A 87 -4.28 -2.59 -9.33
C ASN A 87 -2.99 -2.16 -10.05
N ALA A 88 -2.47 -0.98 -9.71
CA ALA A 88 -1.17 -0.54 -10.18
C ALA A 88 -0.43 0.26 -9.11
N VAL A 89 0.87 -0.03 -8.97
CA VAL A 89 1.81 0.83 -8.26
C VAL A 89 2.80 1.36 -9.28
N VAL A 90 2.84 2.69 -9.44
CA VAL A 90 3.71 3.36 -10.41
C VAL A 90 4.88 3.99 -9.65
N PRO A 91 6.07 3.35 -9.68
CA PRO A 91 7.27 3.94 -9.10
C PRO A 91 7.85 5.01 -10.02
N VAL A 92 8.15 6.18 -9.47
CA VAL A 92 8.60 7.36 -10.23
C VAL A 92 9.96 7.81 -9.72
N ARG A 93 10.89 8.06 -10.64
CA ARG A 93 12.20 8.68 -10.34
C ARG A 93 12.06 10.19 -10.30
N ALA A 94 12.94 10.85 -9.55
CA ALA A 94 13.01 12.31 -9.54
C ALA A 94 13.25 12.85 -10.97
N GLY A 95 12.50 13.88 -11.35
CA GLY A 95 12.60 14.51 -12.66
C GLY A 95 11.62 15.69 -12.77
N GLU A 96 11.38 16.17 -14.00
CA GLU A 96 10.36 17.18 -14.24
C GLU A 96 8.96 16.63 -13.92
N PRO A 97 8.20 17.25 -12.99
CA PRO A 97 6.85 16.84 -12.66
C PRO A 97 5.93 16.89 -13.89
N LYS A 98 5.41 15.73 -14.30
CA LYS A 98 4.48 15.65 -15.44
C LYS A 98 3.52 14.49 -15.25
N VAL A 99 2.25 14.70 -15.53
CA VAL A 99 1.24 13.64 -15.62
C VAL A 99 0.88 13.42 -17.09
N GLU A 100 0.94 12.18 -17.54
CA GLU A 100 0.58 11.74 -18.90
C GLU A 100 -0.49 10.65 -18.85
N GLY A 101 -1.38 10.59 -19.83
CA GLY A 101 -2.40 9.54 -19.97
C GLY A 101 -3.82 10.00 -19.63
N GLU A 102 -4.78 9.14 -19.95
CA GLU A 102 -6.20 9.38 -19.66
C GLU A 102 -6.48 9.21 -18.16
N ARG A 103 -7.36 10.04 -17.61
CA ARG A 103 -7.78 10.00 -16.20
C ARG A 103 -9.22 9.47 -16.10
N PRO A 104 -9.57 8.76 -15.02
CA PRO A 104 -10.96 8.35 -14.80
C PRO A 104 -11.86 9.58 -14.68
N LYS A 105 -13.09 9.43 -15.16
CA LYS A 105 -14.14 10.41 -14.94
C LYS A 105 -14.65 10.30 -13.49
N GLY A 106 -15.33 11.32 -12.99
CA GLY A 106 -15.92 11.34 -11.65
C GLY A 106 -15.02 11.99 -10.58
N VAL A 107 -15.55 12.04 -9.36
CA VAL A 107 -14.96 12.77 -8.24
C VAL A 107 -13.77 11.99 -7.66
N ALA A 108 -12.64 12.65 -7.48
CA ALA A 108 -11.50 12.07 -6.78
C ALA A 108 -11.81 11.90 -5.28
N TYR A 109 -11.12 10.96 -4.61
CA TYR A 109 -11.18 10.87 -3.15
C TYR A 109 -10.79 12.19 -2.48
N HIS A 110 -11.35 12.44 -1.30
CA HIS A 110 -10.97 13.61 -0.51
C HIS A 110 -9.46 13.58 -0.21
N PRO A 111 -8.71 14.69 -0.40
CA PRO A 111 -7.28 14.71 -0.14
C PRO A 111 -6.99 14.75 1.37
N TRP A 112 -6.09 13.88 1.82
CA TRP A 112 -5.55 13.87 3.18
C TRP A 112 -4.03 13.89 3.14
N THR A 113 -3.40 14.82 3.84
CA THR A 113 -1.96 14.76 4.08
C THR A 113 -1.66 13.70 5.14
N LEU A 114 -0.52 13.01 5.00
CA LEU A 114 -0.04 12.03 5.97
C LEU A 114 1.25 12.51 6.63
N GLY A 115 1.36 12.30 7.94
CA GLY A 115 2.62 12.39 8.68
C GLY A 115 3.12 11.03 9.14
N PHE A 116 4.31 11.01 9.75
CA PHE A 116 4.84 9.83 10.43
C PHE A 116 4.84 10.01 11.94
N ALA A 117 4.26 9.03 12.64
CA ALA A 117 4.47 8.85 14.08
C ALA A 117 5.35 7.61 14.33
N PRO A 118 6.25 7.63 15.33
CA PRO A 118 6.95 6.44 15.77
C PRO A 118 5.94 5.33 16.11
N ALA A 119 6.25 4.10 15.70
CA ALA A 119 5.40 2.95 15.96
C ALA A 119 6.23 1.72 16.28
N THR A 120 5.59 0.79 17.01
CA THR A 120 6.12 -0.52 17.35
C THR A 120 5.07 -1.56 17.04
N GLU A 121 5.50 -2.77 16.74
CA GLU A 121 4.61 -3.92 16.58
C GLU A 121 5.35 -5.19 16.99
N ASP A 122 4.59 -6.21 17.41
CA ASP A 122 5.13 -7.54 17.61
C ASP A 122 5.21 -8.28 16.27
N THR A 123 6.25 -8.00 15.50
CA THR A 123 6.47 -8.65 14.19
C THR A 123 6.53 -10.17 14.29
N ALA A 124 6.96 -10.73 15.43
CA ALA A 124 7.05 -12.17 15.60
C ALA A 124 5.66 -12.78 15.74
N ALA A 125 4.79 -12.19 16.56
CA ALA A 125 3.39 -12.59 16.68
C ALA A 125 2.62 -12.38 15.37
N LEU A 126 2.88 -11.29 14.64
CA LEU A 126 2.22 -10.98 13.37
C LEU A 126 2.65 -11.86 12.18
N SER A 127 3.73 -12.64 12.32
CA SER A 127 4.28 -13.47 11.24
C SER A 127 4.14 -14.96 11.49
N VAL A 128 3.25 -15.38 12.40
CA VAL A 128 3.01 -16.79 12.67
C VAL A 128 2.19 -17.43 11.54
N ASP A 129 2.54 -18.66 11.15
CA ASP A 129 1.69 -19.44 10.24
C ASP A 129 0.44 -19.88 11.01
N VAL A 130 -0.70 -19.29 10.65
CA VAL A 130 -1.99 -19.57 11.30
C VAL A 130 -2.43 -21.03 11.20
N ASN A 131 -1.92 -21.80 10.23
CA ASN A 131 -2.25 -23.21 10.07
C ASN A 131 -1.44 -24.12 11.00
N GLU A 132 -0.28 -23.63 11.48
CA GLU A 132 0.63 -24.38 12.37
C GLU A 132 0.69 -23.79 13.80
N ALA A 133 0.07 -22.62 14.02
CA ALA A 133 0.12 -21.90 15.29
C ALA A 133 -0.63 -22.60 16.44
N THR A 134 -0.04 -22.54 17.64
CA THR A 134 -0.74 -22.94 18.88
C THR A 134 -1.80 -21.92 19.28
N SER A 135 -2.70 -22.28 20.20
CA SER A 135 -3.71 -21.36 20.71
C SER A 135 -3.11 -20.11 21.38
N GLU A 136 -1.97 -20.24 22.04
CA GLU A 136 -1.25 -19.11 22.63
C GLU A 136 -0.67 -18.17 21.57
N GLN A 137 -0.16 -18.74 20.47
CA GLN A 137 0.36 -17.96 19.34
C GLN A 137 -0.76 -17.22 18.62
N LEU A 138 -1.93 -17.86 18.42
CA LEU A 138 -3.11 -17.21 17.85
C LEU A 138 -3.62 -16.06 18.73
N GLN A 139 -3.67 -16.25 20.05
CA GLN A 139 -4.02 -15.16 20.98
C GLN A 139 -2.99 -14.02 20.97
N ALA A 140 -1.71 -14.33 20.76
CA ALA A 140 -0.67 -13.31 20.61
C ALA A 140 -0.81 -12.56 19.28
N LEU A 141 -1.12 -13.26 18.19
CA LEU A 141 -1.43 -12.68 16.89
C LEU A 141 -2.63 -11.72 16.97
N ASP A 142 -3.72 -12.12 17.64
CA ASP A 142 -4.91 -11.26 17.81
C ASP A 142 -4.56 -9.95 18.52
N ARG A 143 -3.88 -10.03 19.68
CA ARG A 143 -3.43 -8.83 20.41
C ARG A 143 -2.48 -7.97 19.59
N ALA A 144 -1.50 -8.59 18.93
CA ALA A 144 -0.55 -7.85 18.10
C ALA A 144 -1.23 -7.17 16.91
N SER A 145 -2.29 -7.76 16.36
CA SER A 145 -3.09 -7.20 15.27
C SER A 145 -3.92 -6.00 15.73
N GLU A 146 -4.49 -6.05 16.94
CA GLU A 146 -5.22 -4.93 17.56
C GLU A 146 -4.30 -3.76 17.93
N GLU A 147 -3.07 -4.04 18.38
CA GLU A 147 -2.11 -3.02 18.79
C GLU A 147 -1.34 -2.38 17.62
N ALA A 148 -1.22 -3.10 16.49
CA ALA A 148 -0.49 -2.62 15.33
C ALA A 148 -1.19 -1.43 14.66
N PRO A 149 -0.44 -0.42 14.15
CA PRO A 149 -1.05 0.68 13.43
C PRO A 149 -1.78 0.20 12.17
N GLU A 150 -3.03 0.64 11.99
CA GLU A 150 -3.82 0.24 10.82
C GLU A 150 -3.21 0.72 9.50
N SER A 151 -2.54 1.88 9.53
CA SER A 151 -1.81 2.47 8.41
C SER A 151 -0.35 2.68 8.79
N LYS A 152 0.57 2.08 8.02
CA LYS A 152 2.00 2.07 8.36
C LYS A 152 2.91 1.87 7.15
N VAL A 153 4.19 2.20 7.33
CA VAL A 153 5.30 1.85 6.45
C VAL A 153 6.35 1.06 7.21
N GLY A 154 6.92 0.03 6.57
CA GLY A 154 7.81 -0.94 7.24
C GLY A 154 7.05 -1.94 8.11
N GLY A 155 7.78 -2.80 8.82
CA GLY A 155 7.19 -3.90 9.58
C GLY A 155 6.72 -5.06 8.70
N VAL A 156 5.62 -5.71 9.10
CA VAL A 156 4.93 -6.79 8.37
C VAL A 156 3.46 -6.44 8.10
N ALA A 157 2.84 -7.08 7.10
CA ALA A 157 1.42 -6.85 6.81
C ALA A 157 0.54 -7.41 7.95
N VAL A 158 -0.46 -6.64 8.37
CA VAL A 158 -1.53 -7.13 9.27
C VAL A 158 -2.72 -7.50 8.42
N TRP A 159 -2.91 -8.80 8.19
CA TRP A 159 -3.94 -9.34 7.31
C TRP A 159 -5.33 -9.28 7.95
N LEU A 160 -6.35 -8.97 7.14
CA LEU A 160 -7.76 -8.98 7.57
C LEU A 160 -8.41 -10.34 7.31
N ASN A 161 -8.15 -10.91 6.13
CA ASN A 161 -8.80 -12.13 5.65
C ASN A 161 -7.76 -13.21 5.34
N GLY A 162 -7.23 -13.83 6.40
CA GLY A 162 -6.18 -14.83 6.31
C GLY A 162 -4.87 -14.29 5.75
N GLU A 163 -3.76 -14.96 6.04
CA GLU A 163 -2.48 -14.60 5.45
C GLU A 163 -2.52 -14.79 3.93
N ALA A 164 -2.11 -13.77 3.18
CA ALA A 164 -1.89 -13.88 1.75
C ALA A 164 -0.39 -13.87 1.47
N LEU A 165 0.13 -15.00 0.99
CA LEU A 165 1.44 -14.99 0.35
C LEU A 165 1.32 -14.16 -0.93
N VAL A 166 2.13 -13.11 -1.05
CA VAL A 166 2.17 -12.26 -2.26
C VAL A 166 3.38 -12.65 -3.10
N PRO A 167 3.24 -13.60 -4.05
CA PRO A 167 4.35 -13.99 -4.90
C PRO A 167 4.68 -12.89 -5.90
N CYS A 168 5.97 -12.68 -6.15
CA CYS A 168 6.46 -11.90 -7.26
C CYS A 168 7.71 -12.54 -7.85
N CYS A 169 7.66 -12.87 -9.15
CA CYS A 169 8.79 -13.48 -9.86
C CYS A 169 9.31 -14.78 -9.22
N GLY A 170 8.41 -15.58 -8.63
CA GLY A 170 8.72 -16.85 -7.96
C GLY A 170 9.21 -16.75 -6.52
N GLU A 171 9.23 -15.54 -5.93
CA GLU A 171 9.66 -15.30 -4.54
C GLU A 171 8.61 -14.47 -3.79
N PRO A 172 8.51 -14.57 -2.45
CA PRO A 172 7.66 -13.66 -1.67
C PRO A 172 8.06 -12.20 -1.89
N ALA A 173 7.08 -11.34 -2.18
CA ALA A 173 7.32 -9.91 -2.27
C ALA A 173 7.56 -9.31 -0.86
N ARG A 174 8.41 -8.30 -0.78
CA ARG A 174 8.70 -7.60 0.48
C ARG A 174 7.60 -6.58 0.78
N PHE A 175 7.07 -6.60 2.00
CA PHE A 175 6.13 -5.58 2.46
C PHE A 175 6.76 -4.18 2.49
N VAL A 176 6.00 -3.17 2.04
CA VAL A 176 6.41 -1.77 2.04
C VAL A 176 5.50 -0.94 2.95
N ALA A 177 4.19 -1.03 2.75
CA ALA A 177 3.21 -0.21 3.44
C ALA A 177 1.84 -0.87 3.47
N GLN A 178 1.02 -0.50 4.45
CA GLN A 178 -0.43 -0.73 4.43
C GLN A 178 -1.17 0.57 4.75
N LEU A 179 -2.39 0.66 4.26
CA LEU A 179 -3.28 1.80 4.49
C LEU A 179 -4.70 1.28 4.76
N SER A 180 -5.29 1.74 5.87
CA SER A 180 -6.70 1.49 6.18
C SER A 180 -7.60 2.26 5.20
N ALA A 181 -8.78 1.73 4.91
CA ALA A 181 -9.78 2.46 4.13
C ALA A 181 -10.28 3.70 4.88
N MET A 182 -10.44 3.58 6.20
CA MET A 182 -10.86 4.65 7.08
C MET A 182 -9.65 5.33 7.73
N PRO A 183 -9.70 6.66 7.96
CA PRO A 183 -10.81 7.58 7.72
C PRO A 183 -10.88 8.12 6.27
N PHE A 184 -10.07 7.59 5.35
CA PHE A 184 -9.87 8.21 4.03
C PHE A 184 -11.03 7.99 3.05
N GLY A 185 -11.91 7.03 3.33
CA GLY A 185 -13.05 6.68 2.47
C GLY A 185 -12.65 5.91 1.22
N LEU A 186 -11.53 5.17 1.24
CA LEU A 186 -11.09 4.35 0.11
C LEU A 186 -11.97 3.10 -0.03
N ASP A 187 -12.30 2.71 -1.26
CA ASP A 187 -13.12 1.52 -1.52
C ASP A 187 -12.31 0.20 -1.45
N PHE A 188 -11.94 -0.19 -0.23
CA PHE A 188 -11.32 -1.48 0.04
C PHE A 188 -12.32 -2.52 0.58
N GLY A 189 -13.62 -2.26 0.49
CA GLY A 189 -14.67 -3.05 1.16
C GLY A 189 -15.02 -2.51 2.56
N ASP A 190 -15.68 -3.31 3.39
CA ASP A 190 -16.15 -2.91 4.72
C ASP A 190 -14.96 -2.70 5.66
N ASN A 191 -14.52 -1.45 5.84
CA ASN A 191 -13.31 -1.10 6.60
C ASN A 191 -12.03 -1.85 6.16
N GLY A 192 -11.89 -2.05 4.85
CA GLY A 192 -10.79 -2.81 4.29
C GLY A 192 -9.41 -2.15 4.42
N ARG A 193 -8.39 -2.85 3.94
CA ARG A 193 -7.00 -2.43 4.00
C ARG A 193 -6.29 -2.70 2.67
N GLY A 194 -5.53 -1.72 2.21
CA GLY A 194 -4.64 -1.84 1.05
C GLY A 194 -3.21 -2.12 1.48
N TYR A 195 -2.48 -2.90 0.69
CA TYR A 195 -1.12 -3.33 0.98
C TYR A 195 -0.22 -3.13 -0.23
N VAL A 196 0.96 -2.54 -0.02
CA VAL A 196 1.98 -2.31 -1.04
C VAL A 196 3.16 -3.24 -0.79
N PHE A 197 3.59 -3.93 -1.84
CA PHE A 197 4.75 -4.81 -1.80
C PHE A 197 5.75 -4.42 -2.89
N ARG A 198 7.01 -4.78 -2.67
CA ARG A 198 8.11 -4.63 -3.63
C ARG A 198 8.68 -5.99 -3.96
N CYS A 199 8.80 -6.29 -5.24
CA CYS A 199 9.40 -7.54 -5.69
C CYS A 199 10.89 -7.57 -5.34
N GLN A 200 11.37 -8.70 -4.82
CA GLN A 200 12.77 -8.81 -4.40
C GLN A 200 13.73 -8.96 -5.59
N ARG A 201 13.35 -9.81 -6.57
CA ARG A 201 14.17 -10.09 -7.76
C ARG A 201 14.14 -8.99 -8.82
N GLN A 202 13.05 -8.23 -8.85
CA GLN A 202 12.81 -7.13 -9.79
C GLN A 202 12.42 -5.90 -8.96
N PRO A 203 13.39 -5.24 -8.30
CA PRO A 203 13.11 -4.15 -7.35
C PRO A 203 12.46 -2.91 -7.98
N GLU A 204 12.35 -2.86 -9.30
CA GLU A 204 11.55 -1.92 -10.07
C GLU A 204 10.04 -2.21 -10.07
N HIS A 205 9.64 -3.42 -9.70
CA HIS A 205 8.24 -3.85 -9.67
C HIS A 205 7.66 -3.78 -8.27
N PHE A 206 6.47 -3.21 -8.21
CA PHE A 206 5.66 -3.07 -7.01
C PHE A 206 4.27 -3.65 -7.25
N LEU A 207 3.69 -4.19 -6.20
CA LEU A 207 2.37 -4.80 -6.21
C LEU A 207 1.46 -4.08 -5.21
N PHE A 208 0.17 -4.04 -5.52
CA PHE A 208 -0.85 -3.56 -4.62
C PHE A 208 -2.04 -4.50 -4.64
N MET A 209 -2.60 -4.77 -3.46
CA MET A 209 -3.85 -5.48 -3.28
C MET A 209 -4.62 -4.87 -2.12
N SER A 210 -5.93 -5.09 -2.08
CA SER A 210 -6.77 -4.71 -0.94
C SER A 210 -7.62 -5.89 -0.46
N GLN A 211 -7.81 -5.99 0.86
CA GLN A 211 -8.76 -6.91 1.48
C GLN A 211 -9.87 -6.10 2.15
N GLY A 212 -11.13 -6.51 2.00
CA GLY A 212 -12.20 -6.06 2.91
C GLY A 212 -11.99 -6.67 4.30
N ALA A 213 -12.66 -6.14 5.33
CA ALA A 213 -12.85 -6.89 6.57
C ALA A 213 -14.00 -7.90 6.41
#